data_AF-A0A2G2X7K0-F1
#
_entry.id   AF-A0A2G2X7K0-F1
#
_cell.length_a   1.000
_cell.length_b   1.000
_cell.length_c   1.000
_cell.angle_alpha   90.00
_cell.angle_beta   90.00
_cell.angle_gamma   90.00
#
_symmetry.space_group_name_H-M   'P 1'
#
loop_
_entity.id
_entity.type
_entity.pdbx_description
1 polymer ?
#
loop_
_entity_poly.entity_id
_entity_poly.type
_entity_poly.pdbx_seq_one_letter_code
_entity_poly.pdbx_strand_id
1 'polypeptide(L)'
;MITIPYLTALTTYFSYGLLFAFGQFRDFFRKIFDWWHASNLQGYAPICLGLEDFYIRRLYLRIQDCFGRPICSPPDAWFDVVERVSNDNNKTLKRTTNVSRCLNLGSYNYLGFAASDEYCTPRVIESLKKYSASTCSARVDGGTTSIHMELEECVANFVGKPASIVTGMGYVTNSAILPVLIGKGGLIISDSLNHNSIVNGARGSGATIRVFQHNTPSHLEKVLREHIAEGQPRTHRPWKKIIVIVEGIYSMEGELCQLPEIVAICKKYKVYVYLDEAHSIGAVGKTGRGVCELLGVDTADVDIMMGTFTKSFGSCGGYIAGSKELIEYLKYTCPAHLYATSISPPAAQQIISAIQVILGEDGSSRGAQKLARIRENSNFFRSELQKMGFEVLGDNDSPVMPIMLYNPAKIPAFSRECLKQNVAVVTVAFPATPLLLARARICISASHSREDLNKALEVISRVGDLIGIKYFPAEPQKQQLEENRVKLE
;
A
#
# COMPACT_ATOMS: atom_id res chain seq x y z
N MET A 1 13.99 11.93 4.36
CA MET A 1 14.50 12.13 2.98
C MET A 1 15.53 11.05 2.74
N ILE A 2 15.31 10.16 1.76
CA ILE A 2 16.21 9.02 1.49
C ILE A 2 17.53 9.55 0.91
N THR A 3 18.66 9.19 1.54
CA THR A 3 19.99 9.57 1.10
C THR A 3 20.60 8.47 0.25
N ILE A 4 20.71 8.70 -1.05
CA ILE A 4 21.25 7.71 -1.99
C ILE A 4 22.79 7.75 -1.94
N PRO A 5 23.49 6.62 -1.75
CA PRO A 5 24.94 6.59 -1.86
C PRO A 5 25.41 7.12 -3.22
N TYR A 6 26.42 8.00 -3.23
CA TYR A 6 26.86 8.71 -4.45
C TYR A 6 27.16 7.78 -5.64
N LEU A 7 27.91 6.70 -5.39
CA LEU A 7 28.23 5.71 -6.42
C LEU A 7 26.97 4.99 -6.95
N THR A 8 26.02 4.69 -6.07
CA THR A 8 24.72 4.09 -6.43
C THR A 8 23.90 5.05 -7.29
N ALA A 9 23.84 6.34 -6.93
CA ALA A 9 23.18 7.36 -7.73
C ALA A 9 23.82 7.47 -9.13
N LEU A 10 25.15 7.61 -9.19
CA LEU A 10 25.90 7.72 -10.44
C LEU A 10 25.67 6.52 -11.36
N THR A 11 25.81 5.30 -10.83
CA THR A 11 25.61 4.06 -11.61
C THR A 11 24.15 3.87 -12.03
N THR A 12 23.19 4.31 -11.22
CA THR A 12 21.76 4.29 -11.56
C THR A 12 21.45 5.25 -12.71
N TYR A 13 21.93 6.49 -12.64
CA TYR A 13 21.80 7.46 -13.75
C TYR A 13 22.47 6.96 -15.02
N PHE A 14 23.69 6.42 -14.91
CA PHE A 14 24.39 5.82 -16.05
C PHE A 14 23.59 4.67 -16.67
N SER A 15 23.00 3.80 -15.84
CA SER A 15 22.17 2.68 -16.32
C SER A 15 20.92 3.15 -17.06
N TYR A 16 20.21 4.16 -16.53
CA TYR A 16 19.08 4.76 -17.23
C TYR A 16 19.51 5.49 -18.50
N GLY A 17 20.65 6.19 -18.50
CA GLY A 17 21.22 6.83 -19.68
C GLY A 17 21.55 5.82 -20.79
N LEU A 18 22.14 4.68 -20.44
CA LEU A 18 22.38 3.56 -21.35
C LEU A 18 21.06 3.01 -21.91
N LEU A 19 20.09 2.70 -21.05
CA LEU A 19 18.78 2.19 -21.48
C LEU A 19 18.07 3.18 -22.41
N PHE A 20 18.18 4.47 -22.12
CA PHE A 20 17.61 5.52 -22.95
C PHE A 20 18.32 5.59 -24.31
N ALA A 21 19.65 5.66 -24.34
CA ALA A 21 20.43 5.71 -25.57
C ALA A 21 20.18 4.49 -26.48
N PHE A 22 20.23 3.27 -25.93
CA PHE A 22 19.92 2.04 -26.66
C PHE A 22 18.45 1.98 -27.10
N GLY A 23 17.52 2.47 -26.27
CA GLY A 23 16.11 2.55 -26.61
C GLY A 23 15.86 3.49 -27.79
N GLN A 24 16.52 4.66 -27.81
CA GLN A 24 16.43 5.64 -28.89
C GLN A 24 17.06 5.10 -30.17
N PHE A 25 18.24 4.49 -30.08
CA PHE A 25 18.90 3.83 -31.21
C PHE A 25 17.99 2.77 -31.83
N ARG A 26 17.38 1.90 -31.01
CA ARG A 26 16.44 0.89 -31.51
C ARG A 26 15.18 1.51 -32.12
N ASP A 27 14.67 2.62 -31.59
CA ASP A 27 13.54 3.35 -32.19
C ASP A 27 13.92 3.98 -33.54
N PHE A 28 15.13 4.50 -33.67
CA PHE A 28 15.68 5.03 -34.92
C PHE A 28 15.76 3.94 -36.00
N PHE A 29 16.39 2.80 -35.72
CA PHE A 29 16.45 1.70 -36.68
C PHE A 29 15.08 1.10 -37.00
N ARG A 30 14.16 1.04 -36.03
CA ARG A 30 12.78 0.61 -36.29
C ARG A 30 12.11 1.53 -37.33
N LYS A 31 12.29 2.85 -37.23
CA LYS A 31 11.75 3.78 -38.23
C LYS A 31 12.33 3.56 -39.62
N ILE A 32 13.58 3.13 -39.72
CA ILE A 32 14.27 2.86 -41.00
C ILE A 32 13.81 1.52 -41.60
N PHE A 33 13.80 0.45 -40.81
CA PHE A 33 13.54 -0.91 -41.30
C PHE A 33 12.05 -1.27 -41.35
N ASP A 34 11.25 -0.79 -40.40
CA ASP A 34 9.81 -1.05 -40.33
C ASP A 34 9.00 0.14 -40.90
N TRP A 35 9.58 0.96 -41.78
CA TRP A 35 8.92 2.15 -42.34
C TRP A 35 7.56 1.81 -43.00
N TRP A 36 7.43 0.60 -43.56
CA TRP A 36 6.20 0.10 -44.20
C TRP A 36 5.19 -0.50 -43.21
N HIS A 37 5.63 -0.89 -42.00
CA HIS A 37 4.81 -1.46 -40.93
C HIS A 37 4.50 -0.46 -39.81
N ALA A 38 5.03 0.77 -39.88
CA ALA A 38 4.76 1.84 -38.94
C ALA A 38 3.31 2.32 -39.11
N SER A 39 2.36 1.52 -38.63
CA SER A 39 0.99 1.94 -38.40
C SER A 39 0.96 2.95 -37.26
N ASN A 40 1.34 4.18 -37.56
CA ASN A 40 0.63 5.29 -36.95
C ASN A 40 -0.79 5.13 -37.49
N LEU A 41 -1.71 4.66 -36.65
CA LEU A 41 -3.14 4.65 -36.94
C LEU A 41 -3.52 6.07 -37.37
N GLN A 42 -3.53 6.33 -38.68
CA GLN A 42 -3.73 7.66 -39.23
C GLN A 42 -5.11 8.16 -38.78
N GLY A 43 -5.15 9.33 -38.14
CA GLY A 43 -6.38 9.91 -37.60
C GLY A 43 -6.72 9.55 -36.15
N TYR A 44 -5.90 8.75 -35.45
CA TYR A 44 -6.12 8.44 -34.03
C TYR A 44 -5.21 9.27 -33.13
N ALA A 45 -5.78 9.81 -32.04
CA ALA A 45 -4.99 10.45 -31.00
C ALA A 45 -4.04 9.43 -30.34
N PRO A 46 -2.78 9.78 -30.06
CA PRO A 46 -1.87 8.89 -29.36
C PRO A 46 -2.43 8.57 -27.97
N ILE A 47 -2.55 7.28 -27.66
CA ILE A 47 -3.09 6.79 -26.38
C ILE A 47 -2.15 7.09 -25.21
N CYS A 48 -0.85 7.24 -25.48
CA CYS A 48 0.18 7.59 -24.49
C CYS A 48 1.01 8.78 -24.97
N LEU A 49 1.53 9.57 -24.03
CA LEU A 49 2.53 10.60 -24.34
C LEU A 49 3.83 9.94 -24.80
N GLY A 50 4.60 10.60 -25.68
CA GLY A 50 5.76 9.98 -26.35
C GLY A 50 6.83 9.40 -25.40
N LEU A 51 7.10 10.06 -24.27
CA LEU A 51 8.04 9.55 -23.26
C LEU A 51 7.47 8.39 -22.44
N GLU A 52 6.16 8.36 -22.20
CA GLU A 52 5.49 7.25 -21.51
C GLU A 52 5.47 6.01 -22.40
N ASP A 53 5.13 6.16 -23.67
CA ASP A 53 5.21 5.10 -24.68
C ASP A 53 6.65 4.54 -24.76
N PHE A 54 7.65 5.43 -24.79
CA PHE A 54 9.05 5.01 -24.76
C PHE A 54 9.36 4.18 -23.51
N TYR A 55 9.01 4.66 -22.32
CA TYR A 55 9.24 3.94 -21.07
C TYR A 55 8.55 2.57 -21.08
N ILE A 56 7.28 2.50 -21.51
CA ILE A 56 6.52 1.27 -21.57
C ILE A 56 7.22 0.26 -22.50
N ARG A 57 7.51 0.66 -23.74
CA ARG A 57 8.09 -0.23 -24.76
C ARG A 57 9.52 -0.63 -24.48
N ARG A 58 10.33 0.25 -23.90
CA ARG A 58 11.78 0.05 -23.77
C ARG A 58 12.20 -0.46 -22.41
N LEU A 59 11.46 -0.14 -21.35
CA LEU A 59 11.77 -0.52 -19.98
C LEU A 59 10.71 -1.47 -19.41
N TYR A 60 9.48 -1.00 -19.21
CA TYR A 60 8.45 -1.75 -18.46
C TYR A 60 8.18 -3.15 -19.03
N LEU A 61 7.90 -3.26 -20.34
CA LEU A 61 7.54 -4.55 -20.96
C LEU A 61 8.65 -5.61 -20.85
N ARG A 62 9.93 -5.21 -20.70
CA ARG A 62 11.06 -6.15 -20.57
C ARG A 62 11.13 -6.84 -19.22
N ILE A 63 10.56 -6.21 -18.20
CA ILE A 63 10.62 -6.67 -16.80
C ILE A 63 9.22 -6.83 -16.18
N GLN A 64 8.16 -6.79 -17.01
CA GLN A 64 6.78 -6.85 -16.52
C GLN A 64 6.43 -8.15 -15.79
N ASP A 65 7.20 -9.21 -16.02
CA ASP A 65 7.11 -10.48 -15.30
C ASP A 65 7.40 -10.33 -13.79
N CYS A 66 8.09 -9.27 -13.38
CA CYS A 66 8.52 -9.01 -12.01
C CYS A 66 7.54 -8.16 -11.19
N PHE A 67 6.59 -7.47 -11.84
CA PHE A 67 5.64 -6.56 -11.18
C PHE A 67 4.36 -7.23 -10.71
N GLY A 68 4.08 -8.44 -11.19
CA GLY A 68 2.92 -9.21 -10.74
C GLY A 68 3.04 -10.65 -11.20
N ARG A 69 2.68 -11.59 -10.33
CA ARG A 69 2.69 -13.03 -10.60
C ARG A 69 1.31 -13.60 -10.29
N PRO A 70 0.69 -14.33 -11.23
CA PRO A 70 -0.59 -14.98 -10.96
C PRO A 70 -0.41 -16.06 -9.90
N ILE A 71 -1.36 -16.13 -8.97
CA ILE A 71 -1.44 -17.18 -7.96
C ILE A 71 -2.69 -18.04 -8.19
N CYS A 72 -2.68 -19.28 -7.72
CA CYS A 72 -3.81 -20.20 -7.81
C CYS A 72 -4.19 -20.86 -6.47
N SER A 73 -3.66 -20.37 -5.36
CA SER A 73 -4.04 -20.76 -4.00
C SER A 73 -4.45 -19.54 -3.18
N PRO A 74 -5.02 -19.72 -1.97
CA PRO A 74 -5.18 -18.63 -1.01
C PRO A 74 -3.85 -17.90 -0.74
N PRO A 75 -3.87 -16.58 -0.53
CA PRO A 75 -2.67 -15.77 -0.30
C PRO A 75 -2.19 -15.85 1.17
N ASP A 76 -1.88 -17.05 1.64
CA ASP A 76 -1.34 -17.31 2.99
C ASP A 76 0.17 -17.02 3.06
N ALA A 77 0.83 -17.37 4.17
CA ALA A 77 2.28 -17.33 4.33
C ALA A 77 3.01 -18.02 3.17
N TRP A 78 2.40 -19.06 2.59
CA TRP A 78 2.84 -19.71 1.37
C TRP A 78 1.70 -19.78 0.36
N PHE A 79 2.00 -19.49 -0.90
CA PHE A 79 1.05 -19.60 -2.00
C PHE A 79 1.64 -20.30 -3.21
N ASP A 80 0.75 -20.68 -4.10
CA ASP A 80 1.05 -21.37 -5.35
C ASP A 80 1.11 -20.33 -6.48
N VAL A 81 2.30 -20.12 -7.03
CA VAL A 81 2.55 -19.22 -8.17
C VAL A 81 2.38 -19.98 -9.47
N VAL A 82 1.54 -19.47 -10.36
CA VAL A 82 1.41 -20.02 -11.72
C VAL A 82 2.58 -19.52 -12.56
N GLU A 83 3.35 -20.47 -13.10
CA GLU A 83 4.47 -20.16 -13.98
C GLU A 83 3.99 -19.50 -15.28
N ARG A 84 4.85 -18.64 -15.84
CA ARG A 84 4.59 -17.97 -17.11
C ARG A 84 5.80 -18.05 -18.01
N VAL A 85 5.55 -18.19 -19.30
CA VAL A 85 6.58 -18.18 -20.34
C VAL A 85 6.33 -17.03 -21.32
N SER A 86 7.41 -16.52 -21.88
CA SER A 86 7.39 -15.51 -22.94
C SER A 86 8.40 -15.87 -24.01
N ASN A 87 7.99 -15.76 -25.27
CA ASN A 87 8.85 -15.96 -26.44
C ASN A 87 9.13 -14.63 -27.18
N ASP A 88 8.77 -13.49 -26.58
CA ASP A 88 8.79 -12.17 -27.21
C ASP A 88 9.36 -11.07 -26.28
N ASN A 89 10.37 -11.44 -25.48
CA ASN A 89 11.04 -10.56 -24.52
C ASN A 89 10.08 -9.96 -23.48
N ASN A 90 9.26 -10.82 -22.88
CA ASN A 90 8.22 -10.50 -21.91
C ASN A 90 7.09 -9.61 -22.43
N LYS A 91 7.00 -9.29 -23.73
CA LYS A 91 5.89 -8.48 -24.27
C LYS A 91 4.53 -9.17 -24.05
N THR A 92 4.48 -10.49 -24.23
CA THR A 92 3.35 -11.34 -23.85
C THR A 92 3.80 -12.39 -22.85
N LEU A 93 2.97 -12.64 -21.84
CA LEU A 93 3.22 -13.64 -20.81
C LEU A 93 2.09 -14.67 -20.82
N LYS A 94 2.39 -15.89 -21.27
CA LYS A 94 1.44 -17.00 -21.31
C LYS A 94 1.55 -17.82 -20.04
N ARG A 95 0.42 -18.08 -19.39
CA ARG A 95 0.34 -18.95 -18.20
C ARG A 95 0.57 -20.40 -18.62
N THR A 96 1.34 -21.13 -17.83
CA THR A 96 1.51 -22.58 -17.98
C THR A 96 0.61 -23.34 -17.01
N THR A 97 0.61 -24.68 -17.09
CA THR A 97 -0.02 -25.56 -16.10
C THR A 97 0.85 -25.79 -14.88
N ASN A 98 2.15 -25.48 -14.97
CA ASN A 98 3.10 -25.62 -13.86
C ASN A 98 2.86 -24.56 -12.79
N VAL A 99 3.10 -24.98 -11.55
CA VAL A 99 2.89 -24.20 -10.34
C VAL A 99 4.07 -24.42 -9.40
N SER A 100 4.56 -23.34 -8.79
CA SER A 100 5.61 -23.39 -7.78
C SER A 100 5.07 -22.90 -6.43
N ARG A 101 5.26 -23.69 -5.37
CA ARG A 101 4.92 -23.30 -3.99
C ARG A 101 5.97 -22.31 -3.48
N CYS A 102 5.57 -21.07 -3.21
CA CYS A 102 6.48 -20.00 -2.82
C CYS A 102 6.09 -19.37 -1.48
N LEU A 103 7.11 -18.95 -0.72
CA LEU A 103 6.95 -18.12 0.46
C LEU A 103 6.49 -16.71 0.03
N ASN A 104 5.41 -16.24 0.64
CA ASN A 104 4.76 -14.98 0.33
C ASN A 104 5.35 -13.82 1.14
N LEU A 105 6.07 -12.91 0.49
CA LEU A 105 6.56 -11.67 1.10
C LEU A 105 5.98 -10.41 0.44
N GLY A 106 4.93 -10.57 -0.37
CA GLY A 106 4.41 -9.52 -1.24
C GLY A 106 2.95 -9.13 -1.01
N SER A 107 2.20 -9.93 -0.25
CA SER A 107 0.79 -9.65 0.06
C SER A 107 0.63 -8.74 1.26
N TYR A 108 -0.46 -7.98 1.30
CA TYR A 108 -0.85 -7.20 2.47
C TYR A 108 -1.71 -8.01 3.47
N ASN A 109 -1.57 -9.33 3.49
CA ASN A 109 -2.29 -10.22 4.40
C ASN A 109 -1.67 -10.19 5.80
N TYR A 110 -1.74 -9.02 6.46
CA TYR A 110 -1.02 -8.74 7.70
C TYR A 110 -1.38 -9.70 8.84
N LEU A 111 -2.66 -9.95 9.09
CA LEU A 111 -3.10 -10.84 10.17
C LEU A 111 -3.38 -12.28 9.73
N GLY A 112 -3.19 -12.60 8.44
CA GLY A 112 -3.42 -13.94 7.91
C GLY A 112 -4.89 -14.25 7.56
N PHE A 113 -5.82 -13.30 7.71
CA PHE A 113 -7.25 -13.54 7.47
C PHE A 113 -7.64 -13.71 5.99
N ALA A 114 -6.73 -13.47 5.04
CA ALA A 114 -7.01 -13.73 3.63
C ALA A 114 -6.95 -15.23 3.24
N ALA A 115 -6.47 -16.09 4.16
CA ALA A 115 -6.53 -17.54 4.04
C ALA A 115 -7.74 -18.11 4.83
N SER A 116 -7.98 -19.42 4.73
CA SER A 116 -9.03 -20.06 5.51
C SER A 116 -8.75 -19.90 7.00
N ASP A 117 -9.73 -19.44 7.75
CA ASP A 117 -9.64 -19.20 9.19
C ASP A 117 -10.74 -19.98 9.92
N GLU A 118 -10.37 -20.63 11.02
CA GLU A 118 -11.27 -21.51 11.78
C GLU A 118 -12.51 -20.80 12.35
N TYR A 119 -12.44 -19.48 12.58
CA TYR A 119 -13.56 -18.70 13.10
C TYR A 119 -14.32 -18.01 11.96
N CYS A 120 -13.60 -17.41 11.01
CA CYS A 120 -14.19 -16.59 9.97
C CYS A 120 -14.84 -17.44 8.87
N THR A 121 -14.15 -18.47 8.35
CA THR A 121 -14.60 -19.24 7.19
C THR A 121 -15.95 -19.94 7.40
N PRO A 122 -16.21 -20.62 8.54
CA PRO A 122 -17.52 -21.23 8.79
C PRO A 122 -18.67 -20.20 8.82
N ARG A 123 -18.43 -19.01 9.38
CA ARG A 123 -19.43 -17.92 9.44
C ARG A 123 -19.73 -17.35 8.08
N VAL A 124 -18.71 -17.19 7.23
CA VAL A 124 -18.88 -16.76 5.84
C VAL A 124 -19.74 -17.78 5.08
N ILE A 125 -19.46 -19.08 5.22
CA ILE A 125 -20.27 -20.14 4.60
C ILE A 125 -21.71 -20.11 5.11
N GLU A 126 -21.93 -19.93 6.42
CA GLU A 126 -23.27 -19.83 7.00
C GLU A 126 -24.04 -18.60 6.49
N SER A 127 -23.34 -17.47 6.29
CA SER A 127 -23.96 -16.25 5.77
C SER A 127 -24.57 -16.46 4.38
N LEU A 128 -24.01 -17.36 3.56
CA LEU A 128 -24.54 -17.70 2.23
C LEU A 128 -25.86 -18.48 2.28
N LYS A 129 -26.20 -19.11 3.40
CA LYS A 129 -27.51 -19.74 3.59
C LYS A 129 -28.61 -18.71 3.86
N LYS A 130 -28.23 -17.54 4.41
CA LYS A 130 -29.15 -16.46 4.78
C LYS A 130 -29.20 -15.33 3.74
N TYR A 131 -28.06 -15.03 3.12
CA TYR A 131 -27.89 -13.95 2.15
C TYR A 131 -27.35 -14.50 0.83
N SER A 132 -27.70 -13.84 -0.27
CA SER A 132 -27.08 -14.12 -1.57
C SER A 132 -25.63 -13.60 -1.63
N ALA A 133 -24.84 -14.10 -2.57
CA ALA A 133 -23.47 -13.66 -2.79
C ALA A 133 -23.36 -12.16 -3.12
N SER A 134 -24.42 -11.55 -3.64
CA SER A 134 -24.54 -10.11 -3.87
C SER A 134 -26.00 -9.69 -3.71
N THR A 135 -26.23 -8.43 -3.33
CA THR A 135 -27.56 -7.83 -3.33
C THR A 135 -27.95 -7.26 -4.69
N CYS A 136 -27.01 -7.19 -5.65
CA CYS A 136 -27.21 -6.70 -7.01
C CYS A 136 -27.84 -5.29 -7.09
N SER A 137 -27.70 -4.49 -6.03
CA SER A 137 -28.34 -3.17 -5.91
C SER A 137 -27.49 -2.22 -5.05
N ALA A 138 -27.70 -0.92 -5.23
CA ALA A 138 -27.08 0.12 -4.42
C ALA A 138 -27.69 0.20 -3.02
N ARG A 139 -26.96 0.81 -2.08
CA ARG A 139 -27.36 0.83 -0.67
C ARG A 139 -28.69 1.54 -0.42
N VAL A 140 -28.98 2.58 -1.19
CA VAL A 140 -30.20 3.40 -1.07
C VAL A 140 -31.45 2.76 -1.67
N ASP A 141 -31.28 1.77 -2.53
CA ASP A 141 -32.38 1.03 -3.14
C ASP A 141 -32.60 -0.29 -2.37
N GLY A 142 -32.48 -1.45 -3.04
CA GLY A 142 -32.63 -2.77 -2.43
C GLY A 142 -31.34 -3.38 -1.89
N GLY A 143 -30.22 -2.64 -1.91
CA GLY A 143 -28.90 -3.19 -1.64
C GLY A 143 -28.52 -3.31 -0.16
N THR A 144 -29.30 -2.71 0.75
CA THR A 144 -29.01 -2.76 2.20
C THR A 144 -29.72 -3.92 2.87
N THR A 145 -28.93 -4.73 3.60
CA THR A 145 -29.43 -5.79 4.49
C THR A 145 -28.87 -5.61 5.90
N SER A 146 -29.37 -6.35 6.89
CA SER A 146 -28.93 -6.18 8.29
C SER A 146 -27.42 -6.33 8.49
N ILE A 147 -26.76 -7.22 7.74
CA ILE A 147 -25.30 -7.41 7.83
C ILE A 147 -24.50 -6.17 7.41
N HIS A 148 -25.05 -5.31 6.56
CA HIS A 148 -24.39 -4.06 6.18
C HIS A 148 -24.44 -3.03 7.32
N MET A 149 -25.55 -2.98 8.04
CA MET A 149 -25.72 -2.10 9.20
C MET A 149 -24.83 -2.58 10.36
N GLU A 150 -24.81 -3.89 10.59
CA GLU A 150 -23.93 -4.53 11.57
C GLU A 150 -22.45 -4.26 11.24
N LEU A 151 -22.05 -4.34 9.97
CA LEU A 151 -20.69 -4.00 9.55
C LEU A 151 -20.36 -2.53 9.84
N GLU A 152 -21.24 -1.59 9.51
CA GLU A 152 -21.01 -0.15 9.75
C GLU A 152 -20.89 0.16 11.26
N GLU A 153 -21.70 -0.48 12.10
CA GLU A 153 -21.63 -0.37 13.56
C GLU A 153 -20.35 -1.00 14.11
N CYS A 154 -20.02 -2.21 13.67
CA CYS A 154 -18.81 -2.93 14.05
C CYS A 154 -17.55 -2.11 13.73
N VAL A 155 -17.49 -1.53 12.53
CA VAL A 155 -16.36 -0.67 12.12
C VAL A 155 -16.30 0.61 12.94
N ALA A 156 -17.43 1.28 13.17
CA ALA A 156 -17.50 2.50 13.97
C ALA A 156 -16.99 2.25 15.41
N ASN A 157 -17.42 1.16 16.03
CA ASN A 157 -16.97 0.72 17.35
C ASN A 157 -15.49 0.34 17.35
N PHE A 158 -15.02 -0.36 16.31
CA PHE A 158 -13.62 -0.78 16.19
C PHE A 158 -12.68 0.43 16.14
N VAL A 159 -12.98 1.42 15.30
CA VAL A 159 -12.12 2.61 15.13
C VAL A 159 -12.39 3.72 16.15
N GLY A 160 -13.37 3.53 17.04
CA GLY A 160 -13.71 4.53 18.07
C GLY A 160 -14.31 5.80 17.49
N LYS A 161 -15.27 5.68 16.56
CA LYS A 161 -16.00 6.81 15.96
C LYS A 161 -17.51 6.67 16.10
N PRO A 162 -18.26 7.79 16.15
CA PRO A 162 -19.72 7.75 16.31
C PRO A 162 -20.50 7.02 15.21
N ALA A 163 -20.00 7.00 13.98
CA ALA A 163 -20.62 6.32 12.85
C ALA A 163 -19.60 5.98 11.77
N SER A 164 -19.94 5.04 10.89
CA SER A 164 -19.19 4.74 9.69
C SER A 164 -20.09 4.47 8.47
N ILE A 165 -19.50 4.58 7.28
CA ILE A 165 -20.10 4.20 5.99
C ILE A 165 -19.12 3.29 5.25
N VAL A 166 -19.65 2.21 4.66
CA VAL A 166 -18.85 1.23 3.92
C VAL A 166 -19.05 1.36 2.41
N THR A 167 -18.00 1.03 1.65
CA THR A 167 -17.96 1.05 0.18
C THR A 167 -17.39 -0.26 -0.35
N GLY A 168 -17.79 -0.66 -1.56
CA GLY A 168 -17.39 -1.95 -2.16
C GLY A 168 -15.92 -2.05 -2.62
N MET A 169 -15.17 -0.93 -2.72
CA MET A 169 -13.77 -0.94 -3.15
C MET A 169 -12.93 0.11 -2.40
N GLY A 170 -11.79 -0.30 -1.83
CA GLY A 170 -10.92 0.59 -1.02
C GLY A 170 -10.33 1.78 -1.79
N TYR A 171 -9.98 1.60 -3.07
CA TYR A 171 -9.52 2.73 -3.90
C TYR A 171 -10.63 3.78 -4.08
N VAL A 172 -11.86 3.31 -4.34
CA VAL A 172 -13.05 4.16 -4.55
C VAL A 172 -13.41 4.94 -3.30
N THR A 173 -13.13 4.38 -2.10
CA THR A 173 -13.35 5.08 -0.83
C THR A 173 -12.70 6.47 -0.84
N ASN A 174 -11.42 6.60 -1.20
CA ASN A 174 -10.79 7.92 -1.34
C ASN A 174 -11.28 8.68 -2.58
N SER A 175 -11.26 8.03 -3.75
CA SER A 175 -11.44 8.75 -5.02
C SER A 175 -12.85 9.29 -5.24
N ALA A 176 -13.87 8.65 -4.65
CA ALA A 176 -15.28 9.05 -4.78
C ALA A 176 -15.76 9.93 -3.61
N ILE A 177 -15.16 9.82 -2.42
CA ILE A 177 -15.62 10.56 -1.24
C ILE A 177 -14.96 11.93 -1.13
N LEU A 178 -13.67 12.08 -1.46
CA LEU A 178 -13.00 13.38 -1.41
C LEU A 178 -13.71 14.48 -2.23
N PRO A 179 -14.20 14.22 -3.47
CA PRO A 179 -14.99 15.20 -4.21
C PRO A 179 -16.31 15.62 -3.56
N VAL A 180 -16.84 14.80 -2.65
CA VAL A 180 -18.09 15.07 -1.91
C VAL A 180 -17.80 15.90 -0.65
N LEU A 181 -16.65 15.66 -0.02
CA LEU A 181 -16.26 16.34 1.22
C LEU A 181 -15.82 17.80 1.02
N ILE A 182 -15.21 18.09 -0.11
CA ILE A 182 -14.64 19.41 -0.41
C ILE A 182 -14.74 19.71 -1.89
N GLY A 183 -14.85 20.99 -2.24
CA GLY A 183 -14.90 21.42 -3.63
C GLY A 183 -14.41 22.86 -3.82
N LYS A 184 -14.94 23.55 -4.83
CA LYS A 184 -14.54 24.93 -5.16
C LYS A 184 -14.62 25.87 -3.95
N GLY A 185 -13.52 26.59 -3.70
CA GLY A 185 -13.36 27.47 -2.54
C GLY A 185 -12.89 26.77 -1.26
N GLY A 186 -12.63 25.46 -1.32
CA GLY A 186 -11.90 24.71 -0.31
C GLY A 186 -10.42 24.54 -0.66
N LEU A 187 -9.61 24.23 0.36
CA LEU A 187 -8.19 23.93 0.26
C LEU A 187 -7.91 22.51 0.77
N ILE A 188 -7.23 21.70 -0.04
CA ILE A 188 -6.65 20.43 0.36
C ILE A 188 -5.14 20.63 0.52
N ILE A 189 -4.61 20.24 1.67
CA ILE A 189 -3.17 20.15 1.89
C ILE A 189 -2.81 18.67 1.99
N SER A 190 -2.14 18.15 0.98
CA SER A 190 -1.82 16.73 0.82
C SER A 190 -0.36 16.47 1.11
N ASP A 191 -0.04 15.38 1.80
CA ASP A 191 1.32 14.86 1.83
C ASP A 191 1.78 14.55 0.40
N SER A 192 3.05 14.81 0.10
CA SER A 192 3.65 14.57 -1.22
C SER A 192 3.67 13.12 -1.68
N LEU A 193 3.59 12.15 -0.77
CA LEU A 193 3.58 10.72 -1.07
C LEU A 193 2.20 10.07 -0.89
N ASN A 194 1.15 10.86 -0.69
CA ASN A 194 -0.21 10.33 -0.58
C ASN A 194 -0.58 9.46 -1.79
N HIS A 195 -1.31 8.38 -1.48
CA HIS A 195 -1.70 7.35 -2.41
C HIS A 195 -2.50 7.90 -3.60
N ASN A 196 -2.37 7.25 -4.76
CA ASN A 196 -2.99 7.71 -6.00
C ASN A 196 -4.52 7.84 -5.91
N SER A 197 -5.18 7.07 -5.03
CA SER A 197 -6.63 7.24 -4.79
C SER A 197 -6.98 8.58 -4.13
N ILE A 198 -6.14 9.05 -3.19
CA ILE A 198 -6.24 10.38 -2.58
C ILE A 198 -5.98 11.45 -3.63
N VAL A 199 -4.90 11.29 -4.41
CA VAL A 199 -4.54 12.25 -5.48
C VAL A 199 -5.68 12.41 -6.49
N ASN A 200 -6.27 11.31 -6.94
CA ASN A 200 -7.36 11.36 -7.91
C ASN A 200 -8.67 11.88 -7.30
N GLY A 201 -8.98 11.55 -6.04
CA GLY A 201 -10.11 12.16 -5.33
C GLY A 201 -9.94 13.66 -5.12
N ALA A 202 -8.75 14.10 -4.70
CA ALA A 202 -8.43 15.50 -4.51
C ALA A 202 -8.53 16.27 -5.84
N ARG A 203 -7.97 15.75 -6.93
CA ARG A 203 -8.09 16.36 -8.27
C ARG A 203 -9.54 16.42 -8.75
N GLY A 204 -10.32 15.36 -8.51
CA GLY A 204 -11.74 15.29 -8.87
C GLY A 204 -12.63 16.27 -8.10
N SER A 205 -12.18 16.77 -6.94
CA SER A 205 -12.95 17.69 -6.10
C SER A 205 -13.11 19.11 -6.68
N GLY A 206 -12.15 19.56 -7.50
CA GLY A 206 -12.07 20.97 -7.94
C GLY A 206 -11.70 21.95 -6.81
N ALA A 207 -11.29 21.47 -5.64
CA ALA A 207 -10.69 22.27 -4.58
C ALA A 207 -9.28 22.76 -5.00
N THR A 208 -8.78 23.79 -4.32
CA THR A 208 -7.36 24.14 -4.48
C THR A 208 -6.52 23.10 -3.75
N ILE A 209 -5.49 22.57 -4.41
CA ILE A 209 -4.60 21.55 -3.82
C ILE A 209 -3.23 22.16 -3.60
N ARG A 210 -2.67 21.92 -2.42
CA ARG A 210 -1.30 22.24 -2.06
C ARG A 210 -0.66 21.01 -1.45
N VAL A 211 0.64 20.90 -1.64
CA VAL A 211 1.42 19.75 -1.21
C VAL A 211 2.43 20.21 -0.19
N PHE A 212 2.57 19.46 0.90
CA PHE A 212 3.67 19.64 1.83
C PHE A 212 4.67 18.51 1.69
N GLN A 213 5.93 18.79 2.04
CA GLN A 213 6.99 17.81 2.05
C GLN A 213 6.62 16.61 2.93
N HIS A 214 6.86 15.42 2.39
CA HIS A 214 6.55 14.15 3.03
C HIS A 214 6.88 14.12 4.53
N ASN A 215 5.88 13.76 5.33
CA ASN A 215 6.02 13.51 6.77
C ASN A 215 6.78 14.62 7.52
N THR A 216 6.62 15.88 7.10
CA THR A 216 7.36 17.04 7.63
C THR A 216 6.39 18.07 8.22
N PRO A 217 6.06 17.99 9.53
CA PRO A 217 5.08 18.87 10.19
C PRO A 217 5.44 20.37 10.09
N SER A 218 6.73 20.72 10.17
CA SER A 218 7.18 22.11 10.05
C SER A 218 6.88 22.72 8.67
N HIS A 219 6.96 21.93 7.61
CA HIS A 219 6.61 22.36 6.26
C HIS A 219 5.09 22.43 6.08
N LEU A 220 4.33 21.49 6.68
CA LEU A 220 2.87 21.56 6.73
C LEU A 220 2.41 22.88 7.37
N GLU A 221 2.95 23.25 8.54
CA GLU A 221 2.60 24.49 9.22
C GLU A 221 2.94 25.73 8.38
N LYS A 222 4.10 25.72 7.70
CA LYS A 222 4.48 26.79 6.77
C LYS A 222 3.46 26.96 5.65
N VAL A 223 3.11 25.87 4.96
CA VAL A 223 2.14 25.87 3.84
C VAL A 223 0.74 26.30 4.31
N LEU A 224 0.30 25.82 5.47
CA LEU A 224 -0.95 26.24 6.10
C LEU A 224 -0.98 27.75 6.33
N ARG A 225 0.04 28.28 7.03
CA ARG A 225 0.11 29.71 7.36
C ARG A 225 0.10 30.59 6.11
N GLU A 226 0.90 30.22 5.11
CA GLU A 226 0.98 30.96 3.84
C GLU A 226 -0.38 31.00 3.14
N HIS A 227 -1.04 29.86 2.94
CA HIS A 227 -2.30 29.83 2.20
C HIS A 227 -3.52 30.30 3.00
N ILE A 228 -3.52 30.20 4.33
CA ILE A 228 -4.54 30.85 5.16
C ILE A 228 -4.45 32.37 5.01
N ALA A 229 -3.23 32.93 5.02
CA ALA A 229 -3.02 34.38 4.85
C ALA A 229 -3.39 34.87 3.44
N GLU A 230 -3.05 34.11 2.39
CA GLU A 230 -3.36 34.46 1.00
C GLU A 230 -4.85 34.33 0.65
N GLY A 231 -5.55 33.39 1.28
CA GLY A 231 -6.93 33.04 0.94
C GLY A 231 -7.06 32.35 -0.43
N GLN A 232 -8.29 32.31 -0.94
CA GLN A 232 -8.63 31.67 -2.22
C GLN A 232 -7.92 32.37 -3.40
N PRO A 233 -7.38 31.61 -4.38
CA PRO A 233 -6.71 32.19 -5.54
C PRO A 233 -7.57 33.24 -6.25
N ARG A 234 -6.94 34.34 -6.69
CA ARG A 234 -7.52 35.49 -7.40
C ARG A 234 -8.50 36.34 -6.59
N THR A 235 -9.22 35.77 -5.62
CA THR A 235 -10.26 36.48 -4.86
C THR A 235 -9.80 36.89 -3.47
N HIS A 236 -8.74 36.27 -2.94
CA HIS A 236 -8.24 36.43 -1.57
C HIS A 236 -9.29 36.25 -0.47
N ARG A 237 -10.41 35.60 -0.80
CA ARG A 237 -11.47 35.31 0.17
C ARG A 237 -11.04 34.20 1.12
N PRO A 238 -11.52 34.20 2.38
CA PRO A 238 -11.29 33.08 3.29
C PRO A 238 -11.73 31.74 2.68
N TRP A 239 -11.00 30.67 3.00
CA TRP A 239 -11.36 29.31 2.58
C TRP A 239 -12.67 28.87 3.24
N LYS A 240 -13.54 28.19 2.48
CA LYS A 240 -14.77 27.60 3.03
C LYS A 240 -14.48 26.42 3.95
N LYS A 241 -13.44 25.66 3.63
CA LYS A 241 -13.00 24.44 4.31
C LYS A 241 -11.54 24.19 3.97
N ILE A 242 -10.76 23.74 4.96
CA ILE A 242 -9.38 23.29 4.76
C ILE A 242 -9.27 21.88 5.31
N ILE A 243 -8.76 20.94 4.51
CA ILE A 243 -8.53 19.55 4.91
C ILE A 243 -7.05 19.22 4.72
N VAL A 244 -6.40 18.73 5.77
CA VAL A 244 -5.08 18.11 5.71
C VAL A 244 -5.25 16.60 5.57
N ILE A 245 -4.60 16.01 4.56
CA ILE A 245 -4.72 14.58 4.25
C ILE A 245 -3.37 13.88 4.41
N VAL A 246 -3.35 12.81 5.21
CA VAL A 246 -2.15 11.98 5.47
C VAL A 246 -2.51 10.50 5.51
N GLU A 247 -1.53 9.64 5.26
CA GLU A 247 -1.62 8.19 5.50
C GLU A 247 -1.05 7.85 6.89
N GLY A 248 -1.57 6.83 7.57
CA GLY A 248 -1.03 6.36 8.85
C GLY A 248 0.32 5.66 8.68
N ILE A 249 0.37 4.67 7.78
CA ILE A 249 1.59 4.05 7.28
C ILE A 249 1.66 4.28 5.78
N TYR A 250 2.73 4.92 5.31
CA TYR A 250 2.91 5.21 3.90
C TYR A 250 3.27 3.94 3.12
N SER A 251 2.44 3.60 2.13
CA SER A 251 2.44 2.29 1.48
C SER A 251 3.74 1.87 0.76
N MET A 252 4.60 2.82 0.35
CA MET A 252 5.86 2.54 -0.37
C MET A 252 7.10 2.67 0.51
N GLU A 253 7.02 3.40 1.62
CA GLU A 253 8.13 3.71 2.53
C GLU A 253 8.07 2.83 3.79
N GLY A 254 6.86 2.47 4.24
CA GLY A 254 6.66 1.79 5.51
C GLY A 254 6.85 2.69 6.74
N GLU A 255 6.99 4.00 6.53
CA GLU A 255 7.12 5.01 7.58
C GLU A 255 5.77 5.30 8.24
N LEU A 256 5.81 5.55 9.55
CA LEU A 256 4.68 6.04 10.32
C LEU A 256 4.58 7.56 10.16
N CYS A 257 3.35 8.05 10.05
CA CYS A 257 3.08 9.47 10.06
C CYS A 257 3.40 10.11 11.42
N GLN A 258 3.97 11.32 11.40
CA GLN A 258 4.13 12.20 12.57
C GLN A 258 2.78 12.78 13.00
N LEU A 259 1.85 11.87 13.31
CA LEU A 259 0.45 12.18 13.55
C LEU A 259 0.24 13.12 14.76
N PRO A 260 0.93 12.95 15.91
CA PRO A 260 0.75 13.86 17.04
C PRO A 260 1.04 15.33 16.68
N GLU A 261 2.15 15.59 15.98
CA GLU A 261 2.55 16.93 15.56
C GLU A 261 1.59 17.50 14.50
N ILE A 262 1.20 16.68 13.52
CA ILE A 262 0.27 17.08 12.47
C ILE A 262 -1.10 17.44 13.05
N VAL A 263 -1.63 16.62 13.97
CA VAL A 263 -2.89 16.91 14.67
C VAL A 263 -2.79 18.18 15.51
N ALA A 264 -1.68 18.38 16.23
CA ALA A 264 -1.46 19.60 17.02
C ALA A 264 -1.48 20.87 16.12
N ILE A 265 -0.84 20.81 14.95
CA ILE A 265 -0.87 21.89 13.96
C ILE A 265 -2.30 22.08 13.44
N CYS A 266 -2.99 21.02 13.05
CA CYS A 266 -4.35 21.11 12.52
C CYS A 266 -5.33 21.73 13.53
N LYS A 267 -5.21 21.36 14.81
CA LYS A 267 -5.96 21.99 15.92
C LYS A 267 -5.65 23.48 16.06
N LYS A 268 -4.37 23.86 16.05
CA LYS A 268 -3.92 25.26 16.13
C LYS A 268 -4.56 26.15 15.06
N TYR A 269 -4.67 25.63 13.84
CA TYR A 269 -5.25 26.35 12.69
C TYR A 269 -6.74 26.07 12.45
N LYS A 270 -7.38 25.21 13.27
CA LYS A 270 -8.78 24.81 13.16
C LYS A 270 -9.14 24.24 11.78
N VAL A 271 -8.28 23.38 11.26
CA VAL A 271 -8.46 22.70 9.96
C VAL A 271 -8.75 21.22 10.19
N TYR A 272 -9.46 20.59 9.25
CA TYR A 272 -9.86 19.19 9.36
C TYR A 272 -8.70 18.23 9.06
N VAL A 273 -8.69 17.08 9.73
CA VAL A 273 -7.74 15.98 9.48
C VAL A 273 -8.45 14.82 8.80
N TYR A 274 -7.89 14.38 7.68
CA TYR A 274 -8.26 13.14 6.99
C TYR A 274 -7.09 12.16 7.11
N LEU A 275 -7.32 11.05 7.81
CA LEU A 275 -6.32 10.01 8.03
C LEU A 275 -6.69 8.74 7.26
N ASP A 276 -5.82 8.33 6.34
CA ASP A 276 -5.92 7.03 5.65
C ASP A 276 -5.13 5.97 6.43
N GLU A 277 -5.84 5.13 7.18
CA GLU A 277 -5.31 4.02 7.99
C GLU A 277 -5.14 2.72 7.16
N ALA A 278 -5.16 2.75 5.83
CA ALA A 278 -5.28 1.53 5.04
C ALA A 278 -4.16 0.50 5.24
N HIS A 279 -2.95 0.91 5.68
CA HIS A 279 -1.82 0.00 5.97
C HIS A 279 -1.60 -0.27 7.46
N SER A 280 -2.27 0.48 8.33
CA SER A 280 -2.08 0.45 9.78
C SER A 280 -3.26 -0.17 10.51
N ILE A 281 -4.49 -0.01 10.00
CA ILE A 281 -5.68 -0.62 10.60
C ILE A 281 -5.57 -2.15 10.59
N GLY A 282 -5.75 -2.76 11.77
CA GLY A 282 -5.54 -4.18 12.01
C GLY A 282 -4.07 -4.62 11.98
N ALA A 283 -3.11 -3.74 11.76
CA ALA A 283 -1.70 -4.10 11.62
C ALA A 283 -0.82 -3.58 12.77
N VAL A 284 -1.16 -2.42 13.31
CA VAL A 284 -0.45 -1.78 14.43
C VAL A 284 -1.42 -1.32 15.53
N GLY A 285 -0.86 -0.99 16.69
CA GLY A 285 -1.62 -0.70 17.91
C GLY A 285 -1.89 -1.97 18.73
N LYS A 286 -2.10 -1.80 20.04
CA LYS A 286 -2.30 -2.91 20.98
C LYS A 286 -3.53 -3.77 20.63
N THR A 287 -4.59 -3.14 20.13
CA THR A 287 -5.84 -3.80 19.74
C THR A 287 -6.07 -3.74 18.22
N GLY A 288 -5.04 -3.41 17.45
CA GLY A 288 -5.11 -3.33 15.99
C GLY A 288 -5.86 -2.11 15.48
N ARG A 289 -6.03 -1.05 16.29
CA ARG A 289 -6.82 0.13 15.91
C ARG A 289 -6.08 1.13 15.02
N GLY A 290 -4.84 0.83 14.63
CA GLY A 290 -4.07 1.67 13.71
C GLY A 290 -3.15 2.67 14.41
N VAL A 291 -2.71 3.69 13.67
CA VAL A 291 -1.66 4.59 14.15
C VAL A 291 -2.13 5.52 15.27
N CYS A 292 -3.41 5.86 15.35
CA CYS A 292 -3.95 6.62 16.48
C CYS A 292 -3.65 5.91 17.82
N GLU A 293 -3.92 4.61 17.90
CA GLU A 293 -3.63 3.81 19.11
C GLU A 293 -2.13 3.64 19.35
N LEU A 294 -1.35 3.39 18.30
CA LEU A 294 0.10 3.22 18.41
C LEU A 294 0.80 4.49 18.93
N LEU A 295 0.40 5.65 18.43
CA LEU A 295 1.04 6.95 18.68
C LEU A 295 0.37 7.74 19.81
N GLY A 296 -0.65 7.19 20.47
CA GLY A 296 -1.35 7.84 21.57
C GLY A 296 -2.17 9.08 21.17
N VAL A 297 -2.67 9.11 19.94
CA VAL A 297 -3.53 10.18 19.43
C VAL A 297 -4.98 9.77 19.62
N ASP A 298 -5.77 10.61 20.29
CA ASP A 298 -7.20 10.36 20.45
C ASP A 298 -7.89 10.41 19.08
N THR A 299 -8.70 9.41 18.77
CA THR A 299 -9.45 9.37 17.51
C THR A 299 -10.40 10.55 17.40
N ALA A 300 -10.86 11.14 18.52
CA ALA A 300 -11.65 12.37 18.54
C ALA A 300 -10.96 13.55 17.85
N ASP A 301 -9.62 13.56 17.79
CA ASP A 301 -8.82 14.61 17.18
C ASP A 301 -8.59 14.45 15.67
N VAL A 302 -9.09 13.35 15.09
CA VAL A 302 -9.01 13.04 13.66
C VAL A 302 -10.39 13.09 13.06
N ASP A 303 -10.76 14.10 12.29
CA ASP A 303 -12.14 14.30 11.84
C ASP A 303 -12.69 13.15 10.97
N ILE A 304 -11.84 12.63 10.07
CA ILE A 304 -12.22 11.61 9.09
C ILE A 304 -11.18 10.49 9.11
N MET A 305 -11.62 9.29 9.47
CA MET A 305 -10.80 8.08 9.45
C MET A 305 -11.22 7.21 8.27
N MET A 306 -10.30 6.97 7.36
CA MET A 306 -10.46 6.10 6.21
C MET A 306 -9.69 4.81 6.43
N GLY A 307 -10.23 3.69 5.96
CA GLY A 307 -9.45 2.45 5.89
C GLY A 307 -9.96 1.50 4.81
N THR A 308 -9.26 0.37 4.64
CA THR A 308 -9.62 -0.68 3.69
C THR A 308 -9.74 -2.04 4.35
N PHE A 309 -10.63 -2.87 3.81
CA PHE A 309 -10.79 -4.26 4.22
C PHE A 309 -9.94 -5.26 3.40
N THR A 310 -9.23 -4.76 2.39
CA THR A 310 -8.44 -5.56 1.44
C THR A 310 -7.11 -6.08 1.97
N LYS A 311 -6.71 -5.67 3.18
CA LYS A 311 -5.41 -5.98 3.78
C LYS A 311 -5.58 -6.85 5.03
N SER A 312 -5.49 -6.25 6.22
CA SER A 312 -5.52 -6.95 7.51
C SER A 312 -6.73 -7.86 7.68
N PHE A 313 -7.88 -7.50 7.10
CA PHE A 313 -9.16 -8.21 7.27
C PHE A 313 -9.43 -9.31 6.25
N GLY A 314 -8.62 -9.43 5.19
CA GLY A 314 -8.77 -10.49 4.18
C GLY A 314 -10.08 -10.45 3.39
N SER A 315 -10.65 -9.26 3.16
CA SER A 315 -11.93 -9.08 2.44
C SER A 315 -11.82 -8.04 1.33
N CYS A 316 -12.92 -7.39 0.94
CA CYS A 316 -12.93 -6.30 -0.04
C CYS A 316 -13.62 -5.04 0.50
N GLY A 317 -13.38 -3.90 -0.16
CA GLY A 317 -14.00 -2.63 0.24
C GLY A 317 -13.15 -1.72 1.11
N GLY A 318 -13.80 -0.68 1.62
CA GLY A 318 -13.23 0.30 2.53
C GLY A 318 -14.31 1.10 3.23
N TYR A 319 -13.91 1.91 4.20
CA TYR A 319 -14.84 2.67 5.05
C TYR A 319 -14.39 4.11 5.23
N ILE A 320 -15.36 4.96 5.58
CA ILE A 320 -15.12 6.25 6.24
C ILE A 320 -15.83 6.22 7.59
N ALA A 321 -15.13 6.64 8.63
CA ALA A 321 -15.69 6.80 9.97
C ALA A 321 -15.46 8.23 10.47
N GLY A 322 -16.44 8.77 11.17
CA GLY A 322 -16.44 10.16 11.61
C GLY A 322 -17.70 10.50 12.41
N SER A 323 -18.09 11.78 12.41
CA SER A 323 -19.31 12.22 13.11
C SER A 323 -20.58 11.65 12.45
N LYS A 324 -21.68 11.56 13.21
CA LYS A 324 -22.96 11.06 12.67
C LYS A 324 -23.45 11.94 11.52
N GLU A 325 -23.31 13.25 11.64
CA GLU A 325 -23.72 14.25 10.65
C GLU A 325 -22.90 14.09 9.35
N LEU A 326 -21.60 13.84 9.47
CA LEU A 326 -20.73 13.57 8.32
C LEU A 326 -21.18 12.30 7.59
N ILE A 327 -21.39 11.21 8.34
CA ILE A 327 -21.76 9.92 7.76
C ILE A 327 -23.15 9.98 7.12
N GLU A 328 -24.10 10.65 7.77
CA GLU A 328 -25.43 10.88 7.23
C GLU A 328 -25.36 11.70 5.94
N TYR A 329 -24.60 12.81 5.92
CA TYR A 329 -24.36 13.58 4.71
C TYR A 329 -23.80 12.73 3.56
N LEU A 330 -22.81 11.87 3.85
CA LEU A 330 -22.23 10.98 2.85
C LEU A 330 -23.24 9.94 2.32
N LYS A 331 -24.11 9.40 3.17
CA LYS A 331 -25.16 8.46 2.74
C LYS A 331 -26.12 9.09 1.72
N TYR A 332 -26.38 10.39 1.82
CA TYR A 332 -27.26 11.11 0.87
C TYR A 332 -26.58 11.67 -0.37
N THR A 333 -25.24 11.79 -0.38
CA THR A 333 -24.53 12.56 -1.43
C THR A 333 -23.43 11.78 -2.14
N CYS A 334 -22.92 10.71 -1.55
CA CYS A 334 -21.78 9.99 -2.10
C CYS A 334 -22.18 9.06 -3.26
N PRO A 335 -21.66 9.24 -4.49
CA PRO A 335 -21.98 8.36 -5.62
C PRO A 335 -21.65 6.88 -5.36
N ALA A 336 -20.60 6.60 -4.57
CA ALA A 336 -20.21 5.24 -4.20
C ALA A 336 -21.19 4.58 -3.22
N HIS A 337 -22.09 5.33 -2.59
CA HIS A 337 -23.18 4.80 -1.77
C HIS A 337 -24.51 4.79 -2.54
N LEU A 338 -24.76 5.84 -3.32
CA LEU A 338 -26.01 6.05 -4.06
C LEU A 338 -26.15 5.13 -5.28
N TYR A 339 -25.06 4.88 -6.02
CA TYR A 339 -25.15 4.24 -7.34
C TYR A 339 -24.30 2.97 -7.49
N ALA A 340 -23.30 2.77 -6.64
CA ALA A 340 -22.47 1.58 -6.70
C ALA A 340 -23.15 0.39 -5.98
N THR A 341 -22.89 -0.82 -6.46
CA THR A 341 -23.35 -2.04 -5.81
C THR A 341 -22.81 -2.12 -4.38
N SER A 342 -23.68 -2.54 -3.47
CA SER A 342 -23.33 -2.75 -2.06
C SER A 342 -22.23 -3.81 -1.92
N ILE A 343 -21.47 -3.75 -0.83
CA ILE A 343 -20.48 -4.80 -0.52
C ILE A 343 -21.18 -6.17 -0.44
N SER A 344 -20.50 -7.21 -0.90
CA SER A 344 -21.03 -8.57 -0.86
C SER A 344 -21.32 -9.02 0.59
N PRO A 345 -22.50 -9.59 0.91
CA PRO A 345 -22.81 -10.10 2.25
C PRO A 345 -21.77 -11.06 2.86
N PRO A 346 -21.24 -12.08 2.16
CA PRO A 346 -20.15 -12.90 2.69
C PRO A 346 -18.86 -12.12 2.92
N ALA A 347 -18.57 -11.09 2.11
CA ALA A 347 -17.43 -10.22 2.34
C ALA A 347 -17.60 -9.34 3.59
N ALA A 348 -18.83 -8.86 3.85
CA ALA A 348 -19.18 -8.17 5.09
C ALA A 348 -19.04 -9.11 6.30
N GLN A 349 -19.52 -10.36 6.21
CA GLN A 349 -19.36 -11.36 7.27
C GLN A 349 -17.90 -11.65 7.59
N GLN A 350 -17.03 -11.74 6.57
CA GLN A 350 -15.59 -11.93 6.75
C GLN A 350 -14.99 -10.79 7.59
N ILE A 351 -15.39 -9.54 7.31
CA ILE A 351 -14.86 -8.36 8.03
C ILE A 351 -15.32 -8.36 9.48
N ILE A 352 -16.62 -8.56 9.73
CA ILE A 352 -17.19 -8.62 11.08
C ILE A 352 -16.48 -9.71 11.89
N SER A 353 -16.34 -10.91 11.32
CA SER A 353 -15.70 -12.04 11.99
C SER A 353 -14.22 -11.76 12.28
N ALA A 354 -13.50 -11.14 11.34
CA ALA A 354 -12.10 -10.77 11.55
C ALA A 354 -11.95 -9.72 12.67
N ILE A 355 -12.82 -8.71 12.73
CA ILE A 355 -12.83 -7.72 13.82
C ILE A 355 -13.11 -8.40 15.17
N GLN A 356 -14.09 -9.30 15.23
CA GLN A 356 -14.40 -10.06 16.44
C GLN A 356 -13.20 -10.86 16.95
N VAL A 357 -12.47 -11.54 16.06
CA VAL A 357 -11.24 -12.27 16.43
C VAL A 357 -10.15 -11.30 16.90
N ILE A 358 -9.96 -10.16 16.24
CA ILE A 358 -8.98 -9.14 16.63
C ILE A 358 -9.26 -8.63 18.06
N LEU A 359 -10.53 -8.38 18.36
CA LEU A 359 -10.98 -7.87 19.67
C LEU A 359 -11.09 -8.96 20.75
N GLY A 360 -11.00 -10.24 20.39
CA GLY A 360 -11.21 -11.37 21.32
C GLY A 360 -12.69 -11.62 21.66
N GLU A 361 -13.62 -11.02 20.90
CA GLU A 361 -15.07 -11.23 21.02
C GLU A 361 -15.49 -12.62 20.53
N ASP A 362 -14.61 -13.32 19.83
CA ASP A 362 -14.73 -14.75 19.52
C ASP A 362 -14.52 -15.66 20.74
N GLY A 363 -14.13 -15.09 21.89
CA GLY A 363 -13.81 -15.84 23.11
C GLY A 363 -12.38 -16.41 23.11
N SER A 364 -11.54 -16.04 22.14
CA SER A 364 -10.16 -16.51 22.03
C SER A 364 -9.15 -15.39 22.28
N SER A 365 -7.86 -15.76 22.39
CA SER A 365 -6.74 -14.80 22.41
C SER A 365 -6.02 -14.70 21.07
N ARG A 366 -6.59 -15.28 19.99
CA ARG A 366 -5.93 -15.40 18.68
C ARG A 366 -5.65 -14.04 18.04
N GLY A 367 -6.55 -13.06 18.18
CA GLY A 367 -6.34 -11.70 17.71
C GLY A 367 -5.11 -11.05 18.34
N ALA A 368 -5.03 -11.08 19.68
CA ALA A 368 -3.89 -10.55 20.42
C ALA A 368 -2.57 -11.26 20.05
N GLN A 369 -2.59 -12.59 19.88
CA GLN A 369 -1.42 -13.36 19.43
C GLN A 369 -0.98 -12.97 18.02
N LYS A 370 -1.92 -12.79 17.08
CA LYS A 370 -1.62 -12.34 15.71
C LYS A 370 -0.97 -10.96 15.70
N LEU A 371 -1.49 -10.01 16.49
CA LEU A 371 -0.94 -8.66 16.62
C LEU A 371 0.47 -8.65 17.25
N ALA A 372 0.68 -9.45 18.30
CA ALA A 372 2.01 -9.62 18.89
C ALA A 372 3.00 -10.21 17.88
N ARG A 373 2.58 -11.26 17.16
CA ARG A 373 3.41 -11.97 16.19
C ARG A 373 3.79 -11.11 14.99
N ILE A 374 2.87 -10.35 14.40
CA ILE A 374 3.23 -9.46 13.27
C ILE A 374 4.24 -8.39 13.72
N ARG A 375 4.08 -7.82 14.91
CA ARG A 375 5.02 -6.85 15.47
C ARG A 375 6.42 -7.46 15.67
N GLU A 376 6.48 -8.61 16.34
CA GLU A 376 7.74 -9.34 16.59
C GLU A 376 8.42 -9.79 15.30
N ASN A 377 7.65 -10.34 14.36
CA ASN A 377 8.15 -10.75 13.05
C ASN A 377 8.69 -9.56 12.27
N SER A 378 7.99 -8.43 12.28
CA SER A 378 8.38 -7.24 11.53
C SER A 378 9.67 -6.64 12.07
N ASN A 379 9.78 -6.49 13.39
CA ASN A 379 10.98 -5.94 14.03
C ASN A 379 12.18 -6.88 13.89
N PHE A 380 11.98 -8.18 14.06
CA PHE A 380 13.04 -9.16 13.83
C PHE A 380 13.54 -9.10 12.39
N PHE A 381 12.66 -9.20 11.40
CA PHE A 381 13.06 -9.29 10.00
C PHE A 381 13.75 -8.00 9.54
N ARG A 382 13.24 -6.84 9.94
CA ARG A 382 13.87 -5.54 9.69
C ARG A 382 15.27 -5.48 10.28
N SER A 383 15.41 -5.81 11.57
CA SER A 383 16.70 -5.83 12.26
C SER A 383 17.71 -6.73 11.53
N GLU A 384 17.32 -7.96 11.18
CA GLU A 384 18.23 -8.89 10.51
C GLU A 384 18.64 -8.41 9.11
N LEU A 385 17.72 -7.85 8.32
CA LEU A 385 18.07 -7.23 7.03
C LEU A 385 19.06 -6.07 7.20
N GLN A 386 18.86 -5.20 8.20
CA GLN A 386 19.77 -4.08 8.47
C GLN A 386 21.17 -4.59 8.87
N LYS A 387 21.25 -5.62 9.74
CA LYS A 387 22.53 -6.27 10.12
C LYS A 387 23.24 -6.91 8.94
N MET A 388 22.49 -7.40 7.95
CA MET A 388 23.03 -7.96 6.70
C MET A 388 23.54 -6.89 5.72
N GLY A 389 23.41 -5.60 6.05
CA GLY A 389 23.92 -4.50 5.24
C GLY A 389 22.93 -3.97 4.19
N PHE A 390 21.66 -4.38 4.23
CA PHE A 390 20.64 -3.83 3.34
C PHE A 390 20.21 -2.43 3.79
N GLU A 391 19.88 -1.57 2.82
CA GLU A 391 19.13 -0.34 3.10
C GLU A 391 17.64 -0.66 3.16
N VAL A 392 17.11 -0.65 4.38
CA VAL A 392 15.71 -0.96 4.69
C VAL A 392 15.02 0.31 5.14
N LEU A 393 13.90 0.65 4.49
CA LEU A 393 13.06 1.78 4.88
C LEU A 393 11.96 1.35 5.87
N GLY A 394 11.33 2.36 6.47
CA GLY A 394 10.18 2.22 7.33
C GLY A 394 10.53 2.06 8.81
N ASP A 395 9.57 2.38 9.66
CA ASP A 395 9.76 2.46 11.10
C ASP A 395 9.54 1.11 11.79
N ASN A 396 10.00 0.99 13.03
CA ASN A 396 9.67 -0.16 13.87
C ASN A 396 8.15 -0.34 13.98
N ASP A 397 7.74 -1.58 14.19
CA ASP A 397 6.35 -2.07 14.23
C ASP A 397 5.60 -2.03 12.88
N SER A 398 6.06 -1.27 11.88
CA SER A 398 5.47 -1.29 10.54
C SER A 398 5.64 -2.67 9.89
N PRO A 399 4.58 -3.28 9.32
CA PRO A 399 4.69 -4.56 8.62
C PRO A 399 5.18 -4.41 7.17
N VAL A 400 5.38 -3.18 6.72
CA VAL A 400 5.91 -2.85 5.39
C VAL A 400 7.36 -2.41 5.56
N MET A 401 8.29 -3.11 4.91
CA MET A 401 9.70 -2.77 4.95
C MET A 401 10.33 -2.91 3.55
N PRO A 402 10.47 -1.79 2.83
CA PRO A 402 11.10 -1.80 1.52
C PRO A 402 12.62 -2.01 1.62
N ILE A 403 13.17 -2.88 0.78
CA ILE A 403 14.61 -3.02 0.54
C ILE A 403 14.96 -2.22 -0.71
N MET A 404 15.88 -1.28 -0.60
CA MET A 404 16.24 -0.42 -1.72
C MET A 404 17.05 -1.18 -2.79
N LEU A 405 16.61 -1.08 -4.05
CA LEU A 405 17.28 -1.71 -5.19
C LEU A 405 18.02 -0.69 -6.05
N TYR A 406 17.49 0.53 -6.15
CA TYR A 406 18.01 1.66 -6.93
C TYR A 406 18.11 1.38 -8.43
N ASN A 407 19.10 0.58 -8.83
CA ASN A 407 19.47 0.36 -10.22
C ASN A 407 18.40 -0.47 -10.96
N PRO A 408 17.95 -0.04 -12.16
CA PRO A 408 16.91 -0.72 -12.93
C PRO A 408 17.23 -2.17 -13.29
N ALA A 409 18.50 -2.54 -13.46
CA ALA A 409 18.91 -3.92 -13.75
C ALA A 409 18.75 -4.86 -12.54
N LYS A 410 18.87 -4.31 -11.32
CA LYS A 410 18.74 -5.07 -10.07
C LYS A 410 17.29 -5.43 -9.75
N ILE A 411 16.32 -4.66 -10.26
CA ILE A 411 14.88 -4.89 -10.09
C ILE A 411 14.46 -6.30 -10.56
N PRO A 412 14.61 -6.65 -11.86
CA PRO A 412 14.24 -7.98 -12.32
C PRO A 412 15.15 -9.06 -11.76
N ALA A 413 16.43 -8.77 -11.52
CA ALA A 413 17.38 -9.74 -10.98
C ALA A 413 16.95 -10.19 -9.57
N PHE A 414 16.66 -9.25 -8.68
CA PHE A 414 16.19 -9.57 -7.32
C PHE A 414 14.89 -10.40 -7.36
N SER A 415 13.90 -9.95 -8.14
CA SER A 415 12.62 -10.65 -8.25
C SER A 415 12.77 -12.09 -8.76
N ARG A 416 13.53 -12.30 -9.83
CA ARG A 416 13.70 -13.61 -10.48
C ARG A 416 14.56 -14.56 -9.66
N GLU A 417 15.66 -14.10 -9.07
CA GLU A 417 16.55 -14.95 -8.27
C GLU A 417 15.92 -15.37 -6.93
N CYS A 418 15.11 -14.51 -6.31
CA CYS A 418 14.29 -14.92 -5.17
C CYS A 418 13.25 -15.97 -5.56
N LEU A 419 12.59 -15.82 -6.72
CA LEU A 419 11.59 -16.79 -7.18
C LEU A 419 12.17 -18.17 -7.44
N LYS A 420 13.36 -18.26 -8.05
CA LYS A 420 14.04 -19.53 -8.29
C LYS A 420 14.29 -20.32 -7.00
N GLN A 421 14.34 -19.62 -5.87
CA GLN A 421 14.50 -20.19 -4.53
C GLN A 421 13.18 -20.28 -3.75
N ASN A 422 12.05 -20.16 -4.46
CA ASN A 422 10.70 -20.22 -3.93
C ASN A 422 10.36 -19.11 -2.92
N VAL A 423 10.93 -17.91 -3.10
CA VAL A 423 10.58 -16.70 -2.34
C VAL A 423 9.96 -15.67 -3.28
N ALA A 424 8.67 -15.39 -3.07
CA ALA A 424 7.92 -14.46 -3.90
C ALA A 424 7.91 -13.05 -3.28
N VAL A 425 8.59 -12.13 -3.96
CA VAL A 425 8.68 -10.70 -3.59
C VAL A 425 8.00 -9.83 -4.64
N VAL A 426 7.53 -8.66 -4.23
CA VAL A 426 7.01 -7.63 -5.13
C VAL A 426 8.06 -6.53 -5.28
N THR A 427 8.43 -6.25 -6.53
CA THR A 427 9.29 -5.12 -6.85
C THR A 427 8.45 -3.93 -7.28
N VAL A 428 8.89 -2.73 -6.89
CA VAL A 428 8.21 -1.47 -7.13
C VAL A 428 9.19 -0.50 -7.78
N ALA A 429 8.74 0.11 -8.87
CA ALA A 429 9.50 1.07 -9.65
C ALA A 429 8.56 2.12 -10.25
N PHE A 430 9.10 3.05 -11.04
CA PHE A 430 8.32 4.05 -11.77
C PHE A 430 7.17 3.39 -12.57
N PRO A 431 5.93 3.96 -12.54
CA PRO A 431 5.56 5.26 -11.97
C PRO A 431 5.19 5.25 -10.47
N ALA A 432 5.20 4.10 -9.80
CA ALA A 432 4.80 4.01 -8.39
C ALA A 432 5.80 4.69 -7.44
N THR A 433 7.09 4.68 -7.79
CA THR A 433 8.14 5.42 -7.09
C THR A 433 9.01 6.19 -8.09
N PRO A 434 9.74 7.24 -7.67
CA PRO A 434 10.71 7.92 -8.53
C PRO A 434 11.72 6.93 -9.13
N LEU A 435 12.23 7.23 -10.33
CA LEU A 435 13.15 6.33 -11.08
C LEU A 435 14.36 5.88 -10.26
N LEU A 436 14.89 6.76 -9.43
CA LEU A 436 16.07 6.45 -8.61
C LEU A 436 15.74 5.65 -7.36
N LEU A 437 14.47 5.47 -7.00
CA LEU A 437 14.07 4.91 -5.71
C LEU A 437 13.30 3.60 -5.89
N ALA A 438 13.71 2.80 -6.88
CA ALA A 438 13.20 1.44 -7.07
C ALA A 438 13.57 0.56 -5.87
N ARG A 439 12.65 -0.33 -5.48
CA ARG A 439 12.74 -1.12 -4.25
C ARG A 439 11.99 -2.45 -4.36
N ALA A 440 12.32 -3.40 -3.50
CA ALA A 440 11.49 -4.58 -3.24
C ALA A 440 10.68 -4.32 -1.98
N ARG A 441 9.35 -4.31 -2.08
CA ARG A 441 8.49 -4.07 -0.91
C ARG A 441 8.18 -5.39 -0.23
N ILE A 442 8.81 -5.60 0.93
CA ILE A 442 8.56 -6.77 1.76
C ILE A 442 7.40 -6.46 2.72
N CYS A 443 6.43 -7.37 2.76
CA CYS A 443 5.28 -7.29 3.66
C CYS A 443 5.27 -8.51 4.58
N ILE A 444 5.32 -8.26 5.88
CA ILE A 444 5.36 -9.30 6.92
C ILE A 444 3.94 -9.60 7.40
N SER A 445 3.68 -10.87 7.71
CA SER A 445 2.41 -11.38 8.20
C SER A 445 2.56 -12.06 9.55
N ALA A 446 1.49 -12.04 10.34
CA ALA A 446 1.31 -12.89 11.50
C ALA A 446 1.32 -14.39 11.15
N SER A 447 1.02 -14.76 9.89
CA SER A 447 1.07 -16.15 9.44
C SER A 447 2.49 -16.68 9.27
N HIS A 448 3.51 -15.82 9.12
CA HIS A 448 4.89 -16.29 8.94
C HIS A 448 5.44 -16.93 10.21
N SER A 449 5.99 -18.15 10.08
CA SER A 449 6.78 -18.81 11.12
C SER A 449 8.19 -18.21 11.20
N ARG A 450 8.91 -18.51 12.29
CA ARG A 450 10.30 -18.03 12.42
C ARG A 450 11.19 -18.70 11.36
N GLU A 451 10.90 -19.95 11.05
CA GLU A 451 11.55 -20.76 10.03
C GLU A 451 11.34 -20.16 8.63
N ASP A 452 10.12 -19.71 8.32
CA ASP A 452 9.82 -18.99 7.06
C ASP A 452 10.67 -17.74 6.92
N LEU A 453 10.74 -16.93 7.98
CA LEU A 453 11.50 -15.68 7.99
C LEU A 453 13.00 -15.94 7.89
N ASN A 454 13.53 -16.96 8.58
CA ASN A 454 14.93 -17.36 8.45
C ASN A 454 15.27 -17.82 7.03
N LYS A 455 14.40 -18.62 6.40
CA LYS A 455 14.56 -19.03 5.00
C LYS A 455 14.56 -17.80 4.06
N ALA A 456 13.63 -16.87 4.27
CA ALA A 456 13.59 -15.64 3.49
C ALA A 456 14.87 -14.82 3.64
N LEU A 457 15.38 -14.64 4.86
CA LEU A 457 16.61 -13.92 5.14
C LEU A 457 17.82 -14.58 4.45
N GLU A 458 17.93 -15.91 4.50
CA GLU A 458 19.01 -16.64 3.81
C GLU A 458 18.98 -16.39 2.29
N VAL A 459 17.81 -16.54 1.67
CA VAL A 459 17.62 -16.33 0.23
C VAL A 459 17.91 -14.88 -0.15
N ILE A 460 17.33 -13.92 0.59
CA ILE A 460 17.52 -12.49 0.33
C ILE A 460 18.98 -12.09 0.50
N SER A 461 19.67 -12.61 1.52
CA SER A 461 21.09 -12.37 1.75
C SER A 461 21.94 -12.86 0.57
N ARG A 462 21.75 -14.11 0.14
CA ARG A 462 22.46 -14.71 -1.00
C ARG A 462 22.21 -13.95 -2.30
N VAL A 463 20.95 -13.61 -2.59
CA VAL A 463 20.60 -12.81 -3.78
C VAL A 463 21.17 -11.41 -3.66
N GLY A 464 21.18 -10.84 -2.45
CA GLY A 464 21.72 -9.53 -2.16
C GLY A 464 23.22 -9.41 -2.44
N ASP A 465 23.99 -10.45 -2.12
CA ASP A 465 25.40 -10.57 -2.50
C ASP A 465 25.56 -10.69 -4.02
N LEU A 466 24.78 -11.58 -4.64
CA LEU A 466 24.85 -11.85 -6.08
C LEU A 466 24.63 -10.58 -6.94
N ILE A 467 23.72 -9.70 -6.53
CA ILE A 467 23.35 -8.50 -7.30
C ILE A 467 23.92 -7.20 -6.69
N GLY A 468 24.66 -7.29 -5.59
CA GLY A 468 25.33 -6.18 -4.91
C GLY A 468 24.37 -5.11 -4.36
N ILE A 469 23.37 -5.49 -3.56
CA ILE A 469 22.42 -4.54 -2.91
C ILE A 469 22.61 -4.42 -1.39
N LYS A 470 23.72 -4.94 -0.86
CA LYS A 470 24.15 -4.67 0.51
C LYS A 470 25.05 -3.43 0.50
N TYR A 471 24.48 -2.29 0.86
CA TYR A 471 25.11 -0.98 0.75
C TYR A 471 25.91 -0.58 1.99
N PHE A 472 25.69 -1.27 3.12
CA PHE A 472 26.33 -1.00 4.39
C PHE A 472 27.17 -2.20 4.86
N PRO A 473 28.20 -1.97 5.71
CA PRO A 473 28.95 -3.06 6.32
C PRO A 473 28.03 -3.97 7.13
N ALA A 474 28.13 -5.29 6.94
CA ALA A 474 27.40 -6.24 7.76
C ALA A 474 27.95 -6.26 9.19
N GLU A 475 27.08 -6.43 10.18
CA GLU A 475 27.52 -6.67 11.55
C GLU A 475 28.24 -8.04 11.63
N PRO A 476 29.37 -8.15 12.37
CA PRO A 476 30.05 -9.42 12.54
C PRO A 476 29.12 -10.42 13.24
N GLN A 477 29.00 -11.63 12.69
CA GLN A 477 28.20 -12.69 13.30
C GLN A 477 28.78 -13.03 14.69
N LYS A 478 27.93 -13.17 15.71
CA LYS A 478 28.36 -13.54 17.07
C LYS A 478 29.23 -14.80 17.11
N GLN A 479 28.96 -15.77 16.24
CA GLN A 479 29.81 -16.98 16.10
C GLN A 479 31.22 -16.68 15.58
N GLN A 480 31.39 -15.72 14.67
CA GLN A 480 32.73 -15.29 14.22
C GLN A 480 33.48 -14.53 15.32
N LEU A 481 32.78 -13.82 16.21
CA LEU A 481 33.38 -13.17 17.38
C LEU A 481 33.82 -14.19 18.44
N GLU A 482 33.04 -15.27 18.64
CA GLU A 482 33.41 -16.38 19.54
C GLU A 482 34.56 -17.21 18.96
N GLU A 483 34.54 -17.57 17.66
CA GLU A 483 35.65 -18.28 17.01
C GLU A 483 36.94 -17.46 16.95
N ASN A 484 36.84 -16.14 16.74
CA ASN A 484 38.02 -15.26 16.79
C ASN A 484 38.53 -15.05 18.22
N ARG A 485 37.67 -15.08 19.24
CA ARG A 485 38.10 -15.10 20.65
C ARG A 485 38.81 -16.40 21.02
N VAL A 486 38.29 -17.54 20.57
CA VAL A 486 38.89 -18.87 20.82
C VAL A 486 40.22 -19.06 20.08
N LYS A 487 40.48 -18.30 19.01
CA LYS A 487 41.78 -18.29 18.30
C LYS A 487 42.82 -17.32 18.89
N LEU A 488 42.42 -16.47 19.84
CA LEU A 488 43.28 -15.46 20.48
C LEU A 488 43.65 -15.81 21.93
N GLU A 489 43.06 -16.88 22.48
CA GLU A 489 43.50 -17.59 23.69
C GLU A 489 44.34 -18.81 23.31
#